data_AF-A0A7Y2TVV4-F1
#
_entry.id   AF-A0A7Y2TVV4-F1
#
_cell.length_a   1.000
_cell.length_b   1.000
_cell.length_c   1.000
_cell.angle_alpha   90.00
_cell.angle_beta   90.00
_cell.angle_gamma   90.00
#
_symmetry.space_group_name_H-M   'P 1'
#
loop_
_entity.id
_entity.type
_entity.pdbx_description
1 polymer ?
#
loop_
_entity_poly.entity_id
_entity_poly.type
_entity_poly.pdbx_seq_one_letter_code
_entity_poly.pdbx_strand_id
1 'polypeptide(L)'
;MTTRSEYVEKAKARLDRWDAKIQEMEARIAEAEADSKAAYKAQLDDMKSKRDEAQHLVEQLQTSSGEAWDDLSASAEASWKELKQGFEKAMQRFA
;
A
#
# COMPACT_ATOMS: atom_id res chain seq x y z
N MET A 1 -21.75 3.54 12.01
CA MET A 1 -21.02 4.25 10.93
C MET A 1 -19.56 4.30 11.33
N THR A 2 -18.63 3.91 10.46
CA THR A 2 -17.21 4.20 10.69
C THR A 2 -17.03 5.70 10.50
N THR A 3 -16.55 6.40 11.51
CA THR A 3 -16.26 7.83 11.39
C THR A 3 -15.09 8.04 10.42
N ARG A 4 -14.99 9.23 9.83
CA ARG A 4 -13.85 9.62 9.00
C ARG A 4 -12.51 9.32 9.68
N SER A 5 -12.41 9.64 10.97
CA SER A 5 -11.20 9.36 11.76
C SER A 5 -10.90 7.87 11.82
N GLU A 6 -11.88 7.02 12.10
CA GLU A 6 -11.68 5.57 12.15
C GLU A 6 -11.31 4.98 10.79
N TYR A 7 -11.83 5.54 9.69
CA TYR A 7 -11.45 5.11 8.34
C TYR A 7 -9.97 5.42 8.08
N VAL A 8 -9.54 6.67 8.32
CA VAL A 8 -8.16 7.13 8.12
C VAL A 8 -7.19 6.32 8.99
N GLU A 9 -7.52 6.09 10.26
CA GLU A 9 -6.67 5.29 11.15
C GLU A 9 -6.57 3.82 10.70
N LYS A 10 -7.67 3.22 10.22
CA LYS A 10 -7.61 1.88 9.62
C LYS A 10 -6.74 1.84 8.37
N ALA A 11 -6.76 2.90 7.55
CA ALA A 11 -5.95 2.98 6.34
C ALA A 11 -4.45 3.14 6.67
N LYS A 12 -4.10 4.00 7.63
CA LYS A 12 -2.73 4.13 8.16
C LYS A 12 -2.22 2.80 8.72
N ALA A 13 -3.00 2.11 9.55
CA ALA A 13 -2.62 0.80 10.09
C ALA A 13 -2.46 -0.31 9.03
N ARG A 14 -2.97 -0.10 7.81
CA ARG A 14 -2.69 -0.98 6.67
C ARG A 14 -1.40 -0.58 5.96
N LEU A 15 -1.11 0.72 5.81
CA LEU A 15 0.17 1.22 5.29
C LEU A 15 1.33 0.75 6.16
N ASP A 16 1.20 0.85 7.49
CA ASP A 16 2.22 0.37 8.44
C ASP A 16 2.53 -1.13 8.23
N ARG A 17 1.50 -1.92 7.92
CA ARG A 17 1.66 -3.35 7.61
C ARG A 17 2.34 -3.58 6.26
N TRP A 18 2.12 -2.71 5.28
CA TRP A 18 2.80 -2.82 3.99
C TRP A 18 4.27 -2.42 4.13
N ASP A 19 4.55 -1.38 4.90
CA ASP A 19 5.91 -0.93 5.21
C ASP A 19 6.72 -2.03 5.88
N ALA A 20 6.15 -2.71 6.89
CA ALA A 20 6.79 -3.85 7.53
C ALA A 20 7.12 -4.98 6.54
N LYS A 21 6.21 -5.28 5.61
CA LYS A 21 6.43 -6.32 4.58
C LYS A 21 7.46 -5.91 3.53
N ILE A 22 7.47 -4.63 3.14
CA ILE A 22 8.48 -4.06 2.25
C ILE A 22 9.86 -4.20 2.91
N GLN A 23 9.99 -3.83 4.19
CA GLN A 23 11.23 -3.96 4.95
C GLN A 23 11.70 -5.43 5.05
N GLU A 24 10.78 -6.36 5.30
CA GLU A 24 11.08 -7.80 5.31
C GLU A 24 11.64 -8.25 3.94
N MET A 25 11.01 -7.81 2.85
CA MET A 25 11.45 -8.16 1.50
C MET A 25 12.78 -7.50 1.13
N GLU A 26 13.02 -6.26 1.54
CA GLU A 26 14.33 -5.60 1.39
C GLU A 26 15.45 -6.39 2.06
N ALA A 27 15.23 -6.85 3.31
CA ALA A 27 16.20 -7.65 4.04
C ALA A 27 16.47 -8.98 3.31
N ARG A 28 15.40 -9.69 2.90
CA ARG A 28 15.54 -10.97 2.16
C ARG A 28 16.22 -10.78 0.80
N ILE A 29 16.02 -9.66 0.12
CA ILE A 29 16.73 -9.33 -1.14
C ILE A 29 18.21 -9.08 -0.89
N ALA A 30 18.56 -8.43 0.22
CA ALA A 30 19.96 -8.19 0.57
C ALA A 30 20.74 -9.50 0.73
N GLU A 31 20.08 -10.52 1.32
CA GLU A 31 20.61 -11.88 1.55
C GLU A 31 20.55 -12.80 0.33
N ALA A 32 19.72 -12.50 -0.68
CA ALA A 32 19.57 -13.32 -1.88
C ALA A 32 20.83 -13.36 -2.76
N GLU A 33 20.96 -14.40 -3.59
CA GLU A 33 22.02 -14.49 -4.60
C GLU A 33 21.83 -13.46 -5.73
N ALA A 34 22.93 -13.09 -6.40
CA ALA A 34 22.96 -12.00 -7.38
C ALA A 34 21.96 -12.18 -8.54
N ASP A 35 21.77 -13.42 -9.01
CA ASP A 35 20.88 -13.71 -10.13
C ASP A 35 19.39 -13.50 -9.78
N SER A 36 19.03 -13.70 -8.51
CA SER A 36 17.65 -13.50 -8.02
C SER A 36 17.37 -12.05 -7.61
N LYS A 37 18.42 -11.25 -7.29
CA LYS A 37 18.27 -9.86 -6.84
C LYS A 37 17.53 -8.97 -7.85
N ALA A 38 17.79 -9.14 -9.15
CA ALA A 38 17.16 -8.30 -10.16
C ALA A 38 15.65 -8.52 -10.24
N ALA A 39 15.21 -9.79 -10.25
CA ALA A 39 13.79 -10.14 -10.27
C ALA A 39 13.07 -9.68 -9.01
N TYR A 40 13.68 -9.86 -7.84
CA TYR A 40 13.10 -9.43 -6.58
C TYR A 40 13.06 -7.92 -6.40
N LYS A 41 14.07 -7.19 -6.90
CA LYS A 41 14.07 -5.73 -6.87
C LYS A 41 12.90 -5.16 -7.67
N ALA A 42 12.57 -5.75 -8.82
CA ALA A 42 11.39 -5.33 -9.59
C ALA A 42 10.08 -5.54 -8.81
N GLN A 43 9.93 -6.65 -8.06
CA GLN A 43 8.74 -6.87 -7.22
C GLN A 43 8.69 -5.89 -6.04
N LEU A 44 9.84 -5.62 -5.42
CA LEU A 44 9.95 -4.64 -4.34
C LEU A 44 9.57 -3.23 -4.80
N ASP A 45 10.03 -2.83 -5.98
CA ASP A 45 9.73 -1.51 -6.55
C ASP A 45 8.22 -1.37 -6.86
N ASP A 46 7.56 -2.43 -7.37
CA ASP A 46 6.10 -2.45 -7.55
C ASP A 46 5.36 -2.32 -6.20
N MET A 47 5.80 -3.05 -5.17
CA MET A 47 5.22 -2.95 -3.83
C MET A 47 5.35 -1.55 -3.23
N LYS A 48 6.51 -0.90 -3.39
CA LYS A 48 6.75 0.48 -2.95
C LYS A 48 5.84 1.46 -3.69
N SER A 49 5.73 1.36 -5.01
CA SER A 49 4.82 2.18 -5.81
C SER A 49 3.39 2.07 -5.30
N LYS A 50 2.89 0.85 -5.06
CA LYS A 50 1.53 0.63 -4.57
C LYS A 50 1.33 1.19 -3.16
N ARG A 51 2.33 1.10 -2.28
CA ARG A 51 2.30 1.70 -0.95
C ARG A 51 2.23 3.22 -1.03
N ASP A 52 3.04 3.83 -1.88
CA ASP A 52 3.08 5.29 -2.04
C ASP A 52 1.77 5.83 -2.66
N GLU A 53 1.22 5.14 -3.67
CA GLU A 53 -0.12 5.42 -4.22
C GLU A 53 -1.21 5.34 -3.12
N ALA A 54 -1.14 4.32 -2.26
CA ALA A 54 -2.07 4.15 -1.15
C ALA A 54 -1.91 5.24 -0.07
N GLN A 55 -0.68 5.69 0.18
CA GLN A 55 -0.41 6.80 1.09
C GLN A 55 -1.03 8.11 0.59
N HIS A 56 -0.83 8.43 -0.70
CA HIS A 56 -1.43 9.61 -1.30
C HIS A 56 -2.96 9.59 -1.23
N LEU A 57 -3.57 8.42 -1.42
CA LEU A 57 -5.01 8.24 -1.22
C LEU A 57 -5.42 8.62 0.21
N VAL A 58 -4.72 8.13 1.23
CA VAL A 58 -5.00 8.43 2.64
C VAL A 58 -4.81 9.92 2.97
N GLU A 59 -3.83 10.57 2.37
CA GLU A 59 -3.57 12.01 2.54
C GLU A 59 -4.69 12.87 1.92
N GLN A 60 -5.13 12.57 0.70
CA GLN A 60 -6.27 13.24 0.07
C GLN A 60 -7.52 13.06 0.92
N LEU A 61 -7.70 11.85 1.43
CA LEU A 61 -8.80 11.50 2.29
C LEU A 61 -8.79 12.26 3.64
N GLN A 62 -7.60 12.47 4.23
CA GLN A 62 -7.43 13.21 5.48
C GLN A 62 -7.62 14.72 5.31
N THR A 63 -7.41 15.26 4.11
CA THR A 63 -7.46 16.71 3.84
C THR A 63 -8.79 17.21 3.26
N SER A 64 -9.67 16.32 2.76
CA SER A 64 -10.96 16.70 2.20
C SER A 64 -11.94 17.33 3.21
N SER A 65 -12.95 18.07 2.75
CA SER A 65 -14.06 18.58 3.58
C SER A 65 -15.27 17.64 3.50
N GLY A 66 -16.29 17.84 4.35
CA GLY A 66 -17.39 16.88 4.56
C GLY A 66 -18.14 16.41 3.30
N GLU A 67 -18.48 17.30 2.37
CA GLU A 67 -19.17 16.91 1.13
C GLU A 67 -18.23 16.19 0.15
N ALA A 68 -17.01 16.69 -0.02
CA ALA A 68 -15.98 16.04 -0.83
C ALA A 68 -15.54 14.68 -0.25
N TRP A 69 -15.68 14.49 1.06
CA TRP A 69 -15.28 13.28 1.76
C TRP A 69 -16.11 12.07 1.34
N ASP A 70 -17.43 12.22 1.25
CA ASP A 70 -18.31 11.11 0.91
C ASP A 70 -18.02 10.60 -0.51
N ASP A 71 -17.87 11.51 -1.47
CA ASP A 71 -17.53 11.19 -2.86
C ASP A 71 -16.10 10.60 -2.99
N LEU A 72 -15.11 11.23 -2.35
CA LEU A 72 -13.72 10.71 -2.38
C LEU A 72 -13.63 9.34 -1.71
N SER A 73 -14.29 9.13 -0.57
CA SER A 73 -14.19 7.87 0.18
C SER A 73 -14.71 6.68 -0.63
N ALA A 74 -15.80 6.86 -1.39
CA ALA A 74 -16.33 5.82 -2.27
C ALA A 74 -15.35 5.45 -3.39
N SER A 75 -14.76 6.44 -4.06
CA SER A 75 -13.74 6.21 -5.09
C SER A 75 -12.43 5.62 -4.53
N ALA A 76 -12.10 6.01 -3.29
CA ALA A 76 -10.91 5.56 -2.60
C ALA A 76 -11.02 4.12 -2.14
N GLU A 77 -12.20 3.63 -1.75
CA GLU A 77 -12.37 2.21 -1.43
C GLU A 77 -12.06 1.29 -2.62
N ALA A 78 -12.51 1.67 -3.83
CA ALA A 78 -12.20 0.93 -5.05
C ALA A 78 -10.70 0.95 -5.34
N SER A 79 -10.10 2.14 -5.34
CA SER A 79 -8.65 2.33 -5.56
C SER A 79 -7.83 1.53 -4.55
N TRP A 80 -8.21 1.60 -3.26
CA TRP A 80 -7.55 0.87 -2.19
C TRP A 80 -7.59 -0.65 -2.41
N LYS A 81 -8.71 -1.18 -2.88
CA LYS A 81 -8.86 -2.61 -3.18
C LYS A 81 -7.93 -3.05 -4.30
N GLU A 82 -7.80 -2.26 -5.35
CA GLU A 82 -6.90 -2.53 -6.47
C GLU A 82 -5.43 -2.48 -6.04
N LEU A 83 -5.05 -1.43 -5.30
CA LEU A 83 -3.70 -1.29 -4.74
C LEU A 83 -3.35 -2.49 -3.85
N LYS A 84 -4.29 -2.91 -3.00
CA LYS A 84 -4.10 -4.10 -2.14
C LYS A 84 -3.88 -5.36 -2.96
N GLN A 85 -4.67 -5.58 -4.00
CA GLN A 85 -4.50 -6.75 -4.86
C GLN A 85 -3.15 -6.72 -5.60
N GLY A 86 -2.73 -5.55 -6.08
CA GLY A 86 -1.42 -5.36 -6.71
C GLY A 86 -0.29 -5.70 -5.74
N PHE A 87 -0.32 -5.11 -4.55
CA PHE A 87 0.65 -5.36 -3.48
C PHE A 87 0.73 -6.85 -3.10
N GLU A 88 -0.43 -7.50 -2.91
CA GLU A 88 -0.49 -8.93 -2.57
C GLU A 88 0.06 -9.81 -3.70
N LYS A 89 -0.20 -9.47 -4.97
CA LYS A 89 0.36 -10.19 -6.12
C LYS A 89 1.87 -10.03 -6.22
N ALA A 90 2.41 -8.83 -6.00
CA ALA A 90 3.85 -8.59 -6.01
C ALA A 90 4.56 -9.35 -4.88
N MET A 91 3.97 -9.36 -3.68
CA MET A 91 4.45 -10.17 -2.56
C MET A 91 4.42 -11.68 -2.87
N GLN A 92 3.36 -12.19 -3.49
CA GLN A 92 3.25 -13.61 -3.85
C GLN A 92 4.29 -14.05 -4.88
N ARG A 93 4.75 -13.16 -5.76
CA ARG A 93 5.83 -13.46 -6.72
C ARG A 93 7.22 -13.55 -6.09
N PHE A 94 7.34 -13.10 -4.84
CA PHE A 94 8.56 -13.19 -4.06
C PHE A 94 8.63 -14.45 -3.19
N ALA A 95 7.48 -15.04 -2.86
CA ALA A 95 7.39 -16.31 -2.12
C ALA A 95 7.85 -17.49 -3.00
#